data_AF-A0A7X8YP90-F1
#
_entry.id   AF-A0A7X8YP90-F1
#
_cell.length_a   1.000
_cell.length_b   1.000
_cell.length_c   1.000
_cell.angle_alpha   90.00
_cell.angle_beta   90.00
_cell.angle_gamma   90.00
#
_symmetry.space_group_name_H-M   'P 1'
#
loop_
_entity.id
_entity.type
_entity.pdbx_description
1 polymer ?
#
loop_
_entity_poly.entity_id
_entity_poly.type
_entity_poly.pdbx_seq_one_letter_code
_entity_poly.pdbx_strand_id
1 'polypeptide(L)'
;MGKKKFVTLLAFILVGTVSVLILTSCGDAPEKNPGGQTADSKQTSVSEKSSTRINDLVKAWGTAGINAEVKEKSSSSTLNSMYGCSNQYTVLLDNEQFMLLEYDLKNLNSTAERYLKFIDENGYDSKNNDPVWHNEEFVLPNSFSLIENGEVVAEYLITEHPQSEQILDIFQSFK
;
A
#
# COMPACT_ATOMS: atom_id res chain seq x y z
N MET A 1 -31.57 17.93 28.98
CA MET A 1 -31.07 19.31 28.81
C MET A 1 -29.56 19.27 29.01
N GLY A 2 -28.77 19.67 28.00
CA GLY A 2 -27.30 19.60 28.07
C GLY A 2 -26.65 19.47 26.69
N LYS A 3 -26.82 20.50 25.84
CA LYS A 3 -26.11 20.63 24.55
C LYS A 3 -24.66 21.03 24.83
N LYS A 4 -23.68 20.37 24.22
CA LYS A 4 -22.40 21.02 23.88
C LYS A 4 -22.03 20.66 22.44
N LYS A 5 -22.17 21.67 21.58
CA LYS A 5 -21.68 21.73 20.21
C LYS A 5 -20.20 22.13 20.30
N PHE A 6 -19.31 21.43 19.60
CA PHE A 6 -18.05 22.01 19.16
C PHE A 6 -18.11 22.11 17.64
N VAL A 7 -18.40 23.32 17.19
CA VAL A 7 -18.10 23.78 15.84
C VAL A 7 -16.79 24.54 15.99
N THR A 8 -15.76 24.15 15.26
CA THR A 8 -14.69 25.07 14.91
C THR A 8 -14.43 24.92 13.43
N LEU A 9 -14.33 26.08 12.81
CA LEU A 9 -14.69 26.44 11.46
C LEU A 9 -13.40 26.90 10.74
N LEU A 10 -13.26 26.52 9.46
CA LEU A 10 -12.45 27.12 8.40
C LEU A 10 -10.91 27.08 8.56
N ALA A 11 -10.05 27.04 7.53
CA ALA A 11 -10.06 26.71 6.10
C ALA A 11 -8.66 27.10 5.60
N PHE A 12 -8.07 26.41 4.61
CA PHE A 12 -7.31 27.07 3.54
C PHE A 12 -7.31 26.20 2.29
N ILE A 13 -7.71 26.86 1.21
CA ILE A 13 -7.81 26.41 -0.17
C ILE A 13 -6.41 26.39 -0.80
N LEU A 14 -6.09 25.39 -1.61
CA LEU A 14 -5.33 25.63 -2.85
C LEU A 14 -5.75 24.66 -3.96
N VAL A 15 -6.53 25.19 -4.89
CA VAL A 15 -6.83 24.63 -6.21
C VAL A 15 -5.68 25.03 -7.14
N GLY A 16 -5.26 24.15 -8.06
CA GLY A 16 -4.52 24.60 -9.24
C GLY A 16 -3.59 23.58 -9.91
N THR A 17 -4.14 22.85 -10.88
CA THR A 17 -3.56 22.60 -12.22
C THR A 17 -2.04 22.41 -12.31
N VAL A 18 -1.57 21.16 -12.44
CA VAL A 18 -0.26 20.89 -13.05
C VAL A 18 -0.45 20.83 -14.57
N SER A 19 -0.36 22.01 -15.19
CA SER A 19 -0.23 22.13 -16.65
C SER A 19 1.16 21.69 -17.09
N VAL A 20 1.17 20.86 -18.13
CA VAL A 20 2.30 20.47 -18.96
C VAL A 20 3.04 21.71 -19.48
N LEU A 21 4.34 21.80 -19.22
CA LEU A 21 5.29 22.65 -19.96
C LEU A 21 6.73 22.23 -19.65
N ILE A 22 7.32 21.41 -20.52
CA ILE A 22 8.78 21.41 -20.74
C ILE A 22 9.05 21.44 -22.25
N LEU A 23 9.25 22.66 -22.75
CA LEU A 23 10.02 23.04 -23.92
C LEU A 23 10.95 24.14 -23.34
N THR A 24 12.26 24.24 -23.50
CA THR A 24 13.29 23.74 -24.41
C THR A 24 14.62 24.19 -23.80
N SER A 25 15.72 23.46 -24.00
CA SER A 25 17.05 24.08 -24.02
C SER A 25 18.00 23.21 -24.83
N CYS A 26 18.27 23.67 -26.06
CA CYS A 26 19.29 23.16 -26.96
C CYS A 26 20.70 23.37 -26.38
N GLY A 27 21.57 22.39 -26.61
CA GLY A 27 23.03 22.52 -26.58
C GLY A 27 23.60 21.49 -27.55
N ASP A 28 24.34 21.97 -28.55
CA ASP A 28 24.81 21.23 -29.74
C ASP A 28 25.80 20.07 -29.48
N ALA A 29 25.84 19.16 -30.47
CA ALA A 29 26.38 17.79 -30.53
C ALA A 29 27.92 17.61 -30.48
N PRO A 30 28.43 16.35 -30.50
CA PRO A 30 28.71 15.71 -31.80
C PRO A 30 28.39 14.20 -31.90
N GLU A 31 28.21 13.74 -33.15
CA GLU A 31 27.96 12.37 -33.59
C GLU A 31 29.06 11.34 -33.20
N LYS A 32 28.66 10.11 -32.81
CA LYS A 32 28.92 8.87 -33.58
C LYS A 32 28.47 7.55 -32.89
N ASN A 33 27.85 6.73 -33.74
CA ASN A 33 27.63 5.27 -33.75
C ASN A 33 26.43 4.62 -33.02
N PRO A 34 25.63 3.80 -33.75
CA PRO A 34 24.55 3.00 -33.21
C PRO A 34 25.11 1.66 -32.71
N GLY A 35 25.25 1.53 -31.40
CA GLY A 35 25.60 0.27 -30.74
C GLY A 35 24.44 -0.17 -29.88
N GLY A 36 23.65 -1.13 -30.38
CA GLY A 36 22.58 -1.74 -29.61
C GLY A 36 23.12 -2.40 -28.34
N GLN A 37 22.48 -2.09 -27.23
CA GLN A 37 22.33 -3.00 -26.09
C GLN A 37 21.02 -2.62 -25.40
N THR A 38 19.95 -3.29 -25.81
CA THR A 38 18.77 -3.50 -24.99
C THR A 38 19.23 -4.12 -23.69
N ALA A 39 19.34 -3.32 -22.63
CA ALA A 39 19.37 -3.80 -21.26
C ALA A 39 17.93 -4.20 -20.89
N ASP A 40 17.44 -5.26 -21.53
CA ASP A 40 16.14 -5.83 -21.26
C ASP A 40 16.27 -6.92 -20.20
N SER A 41 15.26 -6.97 -19.34
CA SER A 41 14.83 -8.17 -18.62
C SER A 41 15.71 -8.67 -17.46
N LYS A 42 15.64 -7.94 -16.34
CA LYS A 42 15.55 -8.56 -15.00
C LYS A 42 14.39 -8.04 -14.16
N GLN A 43 13.69 -6.99 -14.60
CA GLN A 43 12.58 -6.38 -13.87
C GLN A 43 11.24 -7.10 -14.12
N THR A 44 11.11 -7.84 -15.22
CA THR A 44 9.84 -8.48 -15.62
C THR A 44 9.47 -9.68 -14.74
N SER A 45 10.44 -10.48 -14.31
CA SER A 45 10.18 -11.73 -13.56
C SER A 45 9.84 -11.53 -12.07
N VAL A 46 10.26 -10.41 -11.47
CA VAL A 46 9.93 -10.08 -10.07
C VAL A 46 8.49 -9.53 -9.98
N SER A 47 8.07 -8.75 -10.97
CA SER A 47 6.73 -8.14 -11.02
C SER A 47 5.60 -9.17 -11.15
N GLU A 48 5.77 -10.20 -11.98
CA GLU A 48 4.78 -11.26 -12.22
C GLU A 48 4.60 -12.22 -11.03
N LYS A 49 5.68 -12.49 -10.27
CA LYS A 49 5.58 -13.36 -9.10
C LYS A 49 4.88 -12.67 -7.93
N SER A 50 5.21 -11.40 -7.72
CA SER A 50 4.60 -10.52 -6.73
C SER A 50 3.08 -10.37 -6.93
N SER A 51 2.61 -10.26 -8.18
CA SER A 51 1.17 -10.23 -8.47
C SER A 51 0.45 -11.56 -8.21
N THR A 52 1.14 -12.71 -8.25
CA THR A 52 0.50 -14.01 -8.00
C THR A 52 0.16 -14.19 -6.52
N ARG A 53 1.07 -13.80 -5.62
CA ARG A 53 0.92 -14.01 -4.18
C ARG A 53 -0.18 -13.16 -3.55
N ILE A 54 -0.29 -11.89 -3.95
CA ILE A 54 -1.41 -11.04 -3.51
C ILE A 54 -2.76 -11.60 -3.98
N ASN A 55 -2.83 -12.15 -5.20
CA ASN A 55 -4.05 -12.76 -5.70
C ASN A 55 -4.44 -14.02 -4.90
N ASP A 56 -3.46 -14.80 -4.46
CA ASP A 56 -3.71 -15.96 -3.59
C ASP A 56 -4.22 -15.55 -2.20
N LEU A 57 -3.66 -14.49 -1.61
CA LEU A 57 -4.14 -13.93 -0.34
C LEU A 57 -5.59 -13.41 -0.48
N VAL A 58 -5.87 -12.65 -1.53
CA VAL A 58 -7.22 -12.15 -1.84
C VAL A 58 -8.20 -13.31 -2.05
N LYS A 59 -7.77 -14.37 -2.74
CA LYS A 59 -8.57 -15.59 -2.91
C LYS A 59 -8.82 -16.33 -1.59
N ALA A 60 -7.89 -16.27 -0.63
CA ALA A 60 -8.08 -16.87 0.69
C ALA A 60 -9.22 -16.16 1.45
N TRP A 61 -9.26 -14.82 1.43
CA TRP A 61 -10.40 -14.05 1.94
C TRP A 61 -11.70 -14.40 1.20
N GLY A 62 -11.65 -14.48 -0.14
CA GLY A 62 -12.77 -14.94 -0.97
C GLY A 62 -13.32 -16.30 -0.59
N THR A 63 -12.45 -17.26 -0.30
CA THR A 63 -12.82 -18.63 0.09
C THR A 63 -13.46 -18.67 1.47
N ALA A 64 -13.13 -17.72 2.35
CA ALA A 64 -13.73 -17.56 3.66
C ALA A 64 -15.06 -16.77 3.64
N GLY A 65 -15.53 -16.36 2.47
CA GLY A 65 -16.82 -15.67 2.30
C GLY A 65 -16.75 -14.15 2.39
N ILE A 66 -15.56 -13.55 2.34
CA ILE A 66 -15.38 -12.09 2.24
C ILE A 66 -15.18 -11.75 0.76
N ASN A 67 -15.98 -10.84 0.18
CA ASN A 67 -15.74 -10.46 -1.21
C ASN A 67 -14.44 -9.68 -1.29
N ALA A 68 -13.44 -10.20 -1.99
CA ALA A 68 -12.11 -9.61 -1.99
C ALA A 68 -11.59 -9.38 -3.41
N GLU A 69 -10.98 -8.21 -3.65
CA GLU A 69 -10.34 -7.90 -4.92
C GLU A 69 -9.16 -6.93 -4.76
N VAL A 70 -8.13 -7.09 -5.60
CA VAL A 70 -7.07 -6.09 -5.73
C VAL A 70 -7.56 -4.97 -6.65
N LYS A 71 -7.60 -3.73 -6.16
CA LYS A 71 -7.95 -2.55 -6.97
C LYS A 71 -6.76 -1.88 -7.61
N GLU A 72 -5.70 -1.70 -6.84
CA GLU A 72 -4.53 -0.97 -7.28
C GLU A 72 -3.27 -1.64 -6.77
N LYS A 73 -2.23 -1.61 -7.61
CA LYS A 73 -0.85 -1.91 -7.24
C LYS A 73 -0.02 -0.68 -7.52
N SER A 74 0.68 -0.17 -6.51
CA SER A 74 1.63 0.92 -6.64
C SER A 74 3.02 0.48 -6.21
N SER A 75 4.00 0.62 -7.10
CA SER A 75 5.40 0.21 -6.85
C SER A 75 6.36 1.39 -6.67
N SER A 76 5.89 2.63 -6.78
CA SER A 76 6.75 3.83 -6.79
C SER A 76 6.12 5.00 -6.03
N SER A 77 6.05 4.91 -4.70
CA SER A 77 5.52 5.99 -3.85
C SER A 77 6.40 6.30 -2.63
N THR A 78 6.17 7.44 -1.98
CA THR A 78 6.82 7.86 -0.73
C THR A 78 6.67 6.83 0.39
N LEU A 79 5.54 6.11 0.43
CA LEU A 79 5.27 5.07 1.43
C LEU A 79 6.24 3.89 1.29
N ASN A 80 6.63 3.51 0.06
CA ASN A 80 7.65 2.46 -0.16
C ASN A 80 8.98 2.84 0.49
N SER A 81 9.42 4.10 0.33
CA SER A 81 10.64 4.58 0.98
C SER A 81 10.49 4.66 2.50
N MET A 82 9.33 5.09 2.99
CA MET A 82 9.03 5.25 4.42
C MET A 82 8.98 3.94 5.20
N TYR A 83 8.57 2.84 4.55
CA TYR A 83 8.39 1.54 5.17
C TYR A 83 9.33 0.46 4.62
N GLY A 84 10.15 0.80 3.63
CA GLY A 84 11.06 -0.11 2.96
C GLY A 84 10.36 -1.15 2.06
N CYS A 85 9.05 -1.05 1.83
CA CYS A 85 8.31 -2.02 1.03
C CYS A 85 8.57 -1.86 -0.48
N SER A 86 8.32 -2.94 -1.21
CA SER A 86 8.49 -3.05 -2.66
C SER A 86 7.23 -2.61 -3.42
N ASN A 87 6.06 -2.98 -2.91
CA ASN A 87 4.76 -2.60 -3.46
C ASN A 87 3.78 -2.22 -2.36
N GLN A 88 2.80 -1.41 -2.74
CA GLN A 88 1.56 -1.18 -2.02
C GLN A 88 0.40 -1.75 -2.83
N TYR A 89 -0.53 -2.38 -2.13
CA TYR A 89 -1.80 -2.80 -2.71
C TYR A 89 -2.94 -2.12 -2.00
N THR A 90 -3.88 -1.66 -2.83
CA THR A 90 -5.23 -1.32 -2.40
C THR A 90 -6.09 -2.54 -2.65
N VAL A 91 -6.59 -3.16 -1.58
CA VAL A 91 -7.49 -4.33 -1.63
C VAL A 91 -8.85 -3.90 -1.15
N LEU A 92 -9.91 -4.28 -1.85
CA LEU A 92 -11.26 -4.20 -1.28
C LEU A 92 -11.60 -5.49 -0.58
N LEU A 93 -12.15 -5.37 0.62
CA LEU A 93 -12.90 -6.40 1.31
C LEU A 93 -14.34 -5.86 1.44
N ASP A 94 -15.27 -6.47 0.71
CA ASP A 94 -16.62 -5.98 0.46
C ASP A 94 -16.63 -4.56 -0.14
N ASN A 95 -17.00 -3.54 0.64
CA ASN A 95 -17.02 -2.13 0.22
C ASN A 95 -15.97 -1.28 0.94
N GLU A 96 -14.98 -1.92 1.53
CA GLU A 96 -13.98 -1.30 2.39
C GLU A 96 -12.59 -1.51 1.81
N GLN A 97 -11.79 -0.46 1.85
CA GLN A 97 -10.45 -0.43 1.29
C GLN A 97 -9.40 -0.64 2.36
N PHE A 98 -8.55 -1.64 2.12
CA PHE A 98 -7.41 -2.00 2.94
C PHE A 98 -6.12 -1.73 2.17
N MET A 99 -5.12 -1.23 2.89
CA MET A 99 -3.76 -1.11 2.36
C MET A 99 -2.95 -2.32 2.79
N LEU A 100 -2.18 -2.90 1.86
CA LEU A 100 -1.17 -3.90 2.15
C LEU A 100 0.19 -3.44 1.63
N LEU A 101 1.24 -3.66 2.42
CA LEU A 101 2.62 -3.38 2.04
C LEU A 101 3.33 -4.71 1.76
N GLU A 102 3.92 -4.88 0.58
CA GLU A 102 4.63 -6.10 0.19
C GLU A 102 6.15 -5.91 0.25
N TYR A 103 6.85 -6.89 0.79
CA TYR A 103 8.29 -6.91 0.98
C TYR A 103 8.94 -8.02 0.15
N ASP A 104 10.01 -7.68 -0.58
CA ASP A 104 10.85 -8.70 -1.20
C ASP A 104 11.77 -9.31 -0.15
N LEU A 105 11.33 -10.40 0.48
CA LEU A 105 12.08 -11.09 1.53
C LEU A 105 13.46 -11.60 1.08
N LYS A 106 13.70 -11.73 -0.23
CA LYS A 106 15.01 -12.14 -0.76
C LYS A 106 15.99 -10.98 -0.88
N ASN A 107 15.49 -9.75 -0.86
CA ASN A 107 16.28 -8.55 -1.11
C ASN A 107 15.75 -7.37 -0.29
N LEU A 108 15.69 -7.55 1.03
CA LEU A 108 15.28 -6.49 1.94
C LEU A 108 16.33 -5.38 1.98
N ASN A 109 15.87 -4.13 1.92
CA ASN A 109 16.72 -2.99 2.25
C ASN A 109 16.75 -2.78 3.78
N SER A 110 17.70 -1.98 4.26
CA SER A 110 17.89 -1.76 5.71
C SER A 110 16.69 -1.10 6.41
N THR A 111 15.86 -0.35 5.70
CA THR A 111 14.61 0.21 6.25
C THR A 111 13.59 -0.92 6.47
N ALA A 112 13.42 -1.80 5.48
CA ALA A 112 12.53 -2.95 5.57
C ALA A 112 12.92 -3.91 6.69
N GLU A 113 14.20 -4.27 6.78
CA GLU A 113 14.72 -5.16 7.83
C GLU A 113 14.40 -4.62 9.24
N ARG A 114 14.64 -3.31 9.45
CA ARG A 114 14.37 -2.66 10.74
C ARG A 114 12.88 -2.61 11.05
N TYR A 115 12.07 -2.27 10.05
CA TYR A 115 10.64 -2.10 10.23
C TYR A 115 9.95 -3.44 10.51
N LEU A 116 10.23 -4.48 9.70
CA LEU A 116 9.69 -5.83 9.95
C LEU A 116 10.14 -6.35 11.31
N LYS A 117 11.43 -6.27 11.64
CA LYS A 117 11.93 -6.68 12.96
C LYS A 117 11.22 -5.96 14.11
N PHE A 118 10.97 -4.65 13.96
CA PHE A 118 10.26 -3.90 14.99
C PHE A 118 8.84 -4.40 15.18
N ILE A 119 8.14 -4.71 14.08
CA ILE A 119 6.80 -5.30 14.12
C ILE A 119 6.85 -6.65 14.82
N ASP A 120 7.76 -7.55 14.45
CA ASP A 120 7.89 -8.88 15.07
C ASP A 120 8.11 -8.80 16.59
N GLU A 121 8.91 -7.82 17.04
CA GLU A 121 9.26 -7.64 18.45
C GLU A 121 8.16 -6.94 19.27
N ASN A 122 7.33 -6.10 18.64
CA ASN A 122 6.46 -5.17 19.37
C ASN A 122 4.97 -5.25 18.99
N GLY A 123 4.64 -5.76 17.80
CA GLY A 123 3.26 -5.94 17.31
C GLY A 123 2.54 -4.65 16.87
N TYR A 124 3.26 -3.55 16.66
CA TYR A 124 2.66 -2.26 16.28
C TYR A 124 3.56 -1.46 15.32
N ASP A 125 2.98 -0.51 14.57
CA ASP A 125 3.75 0.43 13.75
C ASP A 125 4.32 1.55 14.64
N SER A 126 5.64 1.67 14.64
CA SER A 126 6.41 2.67 15.40
C SER A 126 5.97 4.13 15.22
N LYS A 127 5.28 4.48 14.13
CA LYS A 127 4.94 5.87 13.77
C LYS A 127 3.62 6.33 14.36
N ASN A 128 2.59 5.51 14.26
CA ASN A 128 1.25 5.80 14.75
C ASN A 128 0.97 5.14 16.11
N ASN A 129 1.81 4.17 16.51
CA ASN A 129 1.61 3.36 17.70
C ASN A 129 0.32 2.53 17.64
N ASP A 130 -0.14 2.20 16.42
CA ASP A 130 -1.29 1.33 16.18
C ASP A 130 -0.84 -0.11 15.94
N PRO A 131 -1.67 -1.11 16.30
CA PRO A 131 -1.44 -2.49 15.92
C PRO A 131 -1.09 -2.66 14.44
N VAL A 132 -0.30 -3.67 14.14
CA VAL A 132 0.03 -4.02 12.76
C VAL A 132 0.29 -5.52 12.69
N TRP A 133 -0.09 -6.12 11.57
CA TRP A 133 0.10 -7.54 11.35
C TRP A 133 0.98 -7.73 10.14
N HIS A 134 1.81 -8.76 10.18
CA HIS A 134 2.64 -9.13 9.04
C HIS A 134 2.59 -10.65 8.84
N ASN A 135 2.67 -11.10 7.59
CA ASN A 135 2.63 -12.50 7.22
C ASN A 135 3.70 -12.80 6.16
N GLU A 136 4.90 -13.16 6.61
CA GLU A 136 6.06 -13.28 5.73
C GLU A 136 6.29 -11.97 4.93
N GLU A 137 5.76 -11.89 3.72
CA GLU A 137 6.00 -10.84 2.74
C GLU A 137 4.99 -9.69 2.77
N PHE A 138 3.83 -9.80 3.41
CA PHE A 138 2.91 -8.66 3.53
C PHE A 138 2.83 -8.10 4.94
N VAL A 139 2.54 -6.80 5.02
CA VAL A 139 2.16 -6.08 6.23
C VAL A 139 0.79 -5.45 6.02
N LEU A 140 -0.10 -5.63 7.00
CA LEU A 140 -1.43 -5.07 7.10
C LEU A 140 -1.46 -4.04 8.24
N PRO A 141 -1.48 -2.73 7.94
CA PRO A 141 -1.73 -1.67 8.91
C PRO A 141 -3.12 -1.81 9.56
N ASN A 142 -3.29 -1.39 10.82
CA ASN A 142 -4.59 -1.39 11.50
C ASN A 142 -5.51 -0.24 11.08
N SER A 143 -5.75 -0.11 9.78
CA SER A 143 -6.71 0.84 9.25
C SER A 143 -7.37 0.33 7.98
N PHE A 144 -8.65 0.66 7.81
CA PHE A 144 -9.37 0.52 6.55
C PHE A 144 -10.21 1.77 6.27
N SER A 145 -10.53 1.99 5.00
CA SER A 145 -11.31 3.13 4.54
C SER A 145 -12.66 2.67 4.02
N LEU A 146 -13.76 3.29 4.48
CA LEU A 146 -15.08 3.05 3.91
C LEU A 146 -15.23 3.80 2.59
N ILE A 147 -15.67 3.10 1.54
CA ILE A 147 -15.95 3.70 0.24
C ILE A 147 -17.45 3.85 0.06
N GLU A 148 -17.90 5.07 -0.24
CA GLU A 148 -19.25 5.35 -0.71
C GLU A 148 -19.19 6.08 -2.05
N ASN A 149 -19.92 5.58 -3.05
CA ASN A 149 -19.95 6.15 -4.40
C ASN A 149 -18.56 6.33 -5.06
N GLY A 150 -17.60 5.49 -4.70
CA GLY A 150 -16.24 5.52 -5.25
C GLY A 150 -15.29 6.50 -4.54
N GLU A 151 -15.73 7.14 -3.46
CA GLU A 151 -14.90 8.04 -2.65
C GLU A 151 -14.71 7.50 -1.23
N VAL A 152 -13.54 7.74 -0.64
CA VAL A 152 -13.28 7.47 0.77
C VAL A 152 -14.04 8.48 1.61
N VAL A 153 -14.95 8.01 2.46
CA VAL A 153 -15.78 8.87 3.32
C VAL A 153 -15.38 8.84 4.78
N ALA A 154 -14.72 7.76 5.22
CA ALA A 154 -14.26 7.58 6.59
C ALA A 154 -13.12 6.56 6.66
N GLU A 155 -12.34 6.63 7.74
CA GLU A 155 -11.30 5.66 8.08
C GLU A 155 -11.57 5.10 9.48
N TYR A 156 -11.34 3.80 9.64
CA TYR A 156 -11.61 3.04 10.86
C TYR A 156 -10.45 2.09 11.17
N LEU A 157 -10.38 1.61 12.39
CA LEU A 157 -9.40 0.60 12.80
C LEU A 157 -9.91 -0.80 12.44
N ILE A 158 -9.05 -1.68 11.94
CA ILE A 158 -9.42 -3.08 11.60
C ILE A 158 -9.96 -3.79 12.84
N THR A 159 -9.40 -3.52 14.03
CA THR A 159 -9.90 -4.08 15.29
C THR A 159 -11.37 -3.75 15.60
N GLU A 160 -11.94 -2.73 14.97
CA GLU A 160 -13.34 -2.32 15.12
C GLU A 160 -14.25 -2.90 14.02
N HIS A 161 -13.67 -3.57 13.01
CA HIS A 161 -14.44 -4.18 11.93
C HIS A 161 -15.27 -5.38 12.43
N PRO A 162 -16.54 -5.55 12.00
CA PRO A 162 -17.38 -6.68 12.42
C PRO A 162 -16.81 -8.08 12.12
N GLN A 163 -15.96 -8.19 11.09
CA GLN A 163 -15.27 -9.43 10.71
C GLN A 163 -13.76 -9.36 10.98
N SER A 164 -13.32 -8.51 11.91
CA SER A 164 -11.90 -8.29 12.22
C SER A 164 -11.15 -9.60 12.52
N GLU A 165 -11.69 -10.45 13.39
CA GLU A 165 -11.10 -11.75 13.72
C GLU A 165 -10.89 -12.60 12.47
N GLN A 166 -11.91 -12.70 11.60
CA GLN A 166 -11.82 -13.49 10.37
C GLN A 166 -10.77 -12.93 9.39
N ILE A 167 -10.76 -11.61 9.17
CA ILE A 167 -9.80 -10.95 8.27
C ILE A 167 -8.37 -11.20 8.76
N LEU A 168 -8.13 -10.99 10.06
CA LEU A 168 -6.81 -11.11 10.67
C LEU A 168 -6.34 -12.56 10.76
N ASP A 169 -7.22 -13.51 11.07
CA ASP A 169 -6.87 -14.93 11.11
C ASP A 169 -6.45 -15.45 9.73
N ILE A 170 -7.17 -15.07 8.67
CA ILE A 170 -6.82 -15.44 7.29
C ILE A 170 -5.50 -14.80 6.89
N PHE A 171 -5.31 -13.52 7.21
CA PHE A 171 -4.08 -12.81 6.91
C PHE A 171 -2.88 -13.46 7.61
N GLN A 172 -2.94 -13.66 8.92
CA GLN A 172 -1.82 -14.22 9.70
C GLN A 172 -1.52 -15.69 9.37
N SER A 173 -2.53 -16.47 8.96
CA SER A 173 -2.34 -17.87 8.59
C SER A 173 -1.83 -18.08 7.16
N PHE A 174 -1.86 -17.03 6.32
CA PHE A 174 -1.35 -17.08 4.96
C PHE A 174 0.18 -17.21 4.93
N LYS A 175 0.67 -18.18 4.16
CA LYS A 175 2.09 -18.51 3.99
C LYS A 175 2.40 -18.82 2.54
#